data_AF-A0A1E7JBK6-F1
#
_entry.id   AF-A0A1E7JBK6-F1
#
_cell.length_a   1.000
_cell.length_b   1.000
_cell.length_c   1.000
_cell.angle_alpha   90.00
_cell.angle_beta   90.00
_cell.angle_gamma   90.00
#
_symmetry.space_group_name_H-M   'P 1'
#
loop_
_entity.id
_entity.type
_entity.pdbx_description
1 polymer ?
#
loop_
_entity_poly.entity_id
_entity_poly.type
_entity_poly.pdbx_seq_one_letter_code
_entity_poly.pdbx_strand_id
1 'polypeptide(L)'
;MIVALNMDQKRASFALGQVAWLKEKEEANNIRTQSAKFIALILNSGFLQAMDFAGTKLNGAFVILNNWFAEDDKETGPELSEPIKKAAVNGTLNQKLAELDDINEYRRAMQESVAFLGWLKSKAEGKKMELENKQGNHSGNKET
;
A
#
# COMPACT_ATOMS: atom_id res chain seq x y z
N MET A 1 9.61 -17.00 22.19
CA MET A 1 10.36 -15.77 21.89
C MET A 1 9.83 -15.26 20.56
N ILE A 2 9.05 -14.18 20.56
CA ILE A 2 8.60 -13.55 19.31
C ILE A 2 9.77 -12.70 18.82
N VAL A 3 10.29 -13.01 17.62
CA VAL A 3 11.29 -12.16 16.96
C VAL A 3 10.54 -10.95 16.44
N ALA A 4 10.87 -9.74 16.90
CA ALA A 4 10.28 -8.51 16.40
C ALA A 4 10.48 -8.44 14.87
N LEU A 5 9.39 -8.21 14.13
CA LEU A 5 9.45 -8.14 12.67
C LEU A 5 10.30 -6.94 12.24
N ASN A 6 11.17 -7.13 11.25
CA ASN A 6 11.82 -6.01 10.60
C ASN A 6 10.80 -5.24 9.73
N MET A 7 11.14 -3.99 9.35
CA MET A 7 10.21 -3.14 8.60
C MET A 7 9.71 -3.76 7.29
N ASP A 8 10.52 -4.53 6.58
CA ASP A 8 10.08 -5.22 5.36
C ASP A 8 9.08 -6.33 5.66
N GLN A 9 9.26 -7.08 6.74
CA GLN A 9 8.30 -8.08 7.20
C GLN A 9 6.98 -7.42 7.63
N LYS A 10 7.04 -6.27 8.32
CA LYS A 10 5.85 -5.49 8.69
C LYS A 10 5.06 -5.06 7.46
N ARG A 11 5.72 -4.40 6.49
CA ARG A 11 5.12 -3.97 5.20
C ARG A 11 4.53 -5.14 4.43
N ALA A 12 5.28 -6.24 4.31
CA ALA A 12 4.85 -7.42 3.57
C ALA A 12 3.63 -8.09 4.21
N SER A 13 3.58 -8.15 5.54
CA SER A 13 2.48 -8.72 6.32
C SER A 13 1.21 -7.88 6.16
N PHE A 14 1.33 -6.56 6.37
CA PHE A 14 0.21 -5.65 6.21
C PHE A 14 -0.33 -5.69 4.78
N ALA A 15 0.55 -5.54 3.78
CA ALA A 15 0.18 -5.61 2.37
C ALA A 15 -0.52 -6.92 2.00
N LEU A 16 -0.09 -8.05 2.56
CA LEU A 16 -0.75 -9.34 2.36
C LEU A 16 -2.17 -9.33 2.94
N GLY A 17 -2.35 -8.82 4.16
CA GLY A 17 -3.67 -8.69 4.80
C GLY A 17 -4.67 -7.88 3.96
N GLN A 18 -4.20 -6.86 3.24
CA GLN A 18 -5.04 -6.01 2.39
C GLN A 18 -5.51 -6.71 1.11
N VAL A 19 -4.74 -7.67 0.59
CA VAL A 19 -5.08 -8.35 -0.69
C VAL A 19 -5.57 -9.78 -0.51
N ALA A 20 -5.40 -10.39 0.67
CA ALA A 20 -5.71 -11.80 0.91
C ALA A 20 -7.18 -12.14 0.64
N TRP A 21 -8.09 -11.21 0.93
CA TRP A 21 -9.54 -11.37 0.84
C TRP A 21 -10.12 -11.09 -0.54
N LEU A 22 -9.32 -10.58 -1.49
CA LEU A 22 -9.78 -10.31 -2.84
C LEU A 22 -10.21 -11.61 -3.52
N LYS A 23 -11.36 -11.56 -4.18
CA LYS A 23 -11.98 -12.72 -4.83
C LYS A 23 -11.84 -12.69 -6.34
N GLU A 24 -11.62 -11.51 -6.90
CA GLU A 24 -11.54 -11.29 -8.34
C GLU A 24 -10.13 -10.89 -8.76
N LYS A 25 -9.64 -11.47 -9.87
CA LYS A 25 -8.30 -11.16 -10.38
C LYS A 25 -8.21 -9.71 -10.88
N GLU A 26 -9.32 -9.15 -11.35
CA GLU A 26 -9.45 -7.77 -11.80
C GLU A 26 -9.23 -6.78 -10.66
N GLU A 27 -9.77 -7.07 -9.47
CA GLU A 27 -9.53 -6.28 -8.25
C GLU A 27 -8.05 -6.31 -7.86
N ALA A 28 -7.45 -7.50 -7.82
CA ALA A 28 -6.02 -7.66 -7.52
C ALA A 28 -5.14 -6.92 -8.54
N ASN A 29 -5.46 -7.05 -9.84
CA ASN A 29 -4.74 -6.34 -10.91
C ASN A 29 -4.92 -4.82 -10.84
N ASN A 30 -6.09 -4.34 -10.41
CA ASN A 30 -6.36 -2.92 -10.20
C ASN A 30 -5.47 -2.37 -9.08
N ILE A 31 -5.43 -3.00 -7.91
CA ILE A 31 -4.55 -2.60 -6.79
C ILE A 31 -3.08 -2.62 -7.21
N ARG A 32 -2.64 -3.67 -7.90
CA ARG A 32 -1.28 -3.79 -8.43
C ARG A 32 -0.93 -2.63 -9.37
N THR A 33 -1.81 -2.34 -10.32
CA THR A 33 -1.60 -1.28 -11.33
C THR A 33 -1.62 0.10 -10.70
N GLN A 34 -2.54 0.36 -9.77
CA GLN A 34 -2.59 1.61 -9.03
C GLN A 34 -1.31 1.81 -8.20
N SER A 35 -0.86 0.78 -7.48
CA SER A 35 0.38 0.84 -6.69
C SER A 35 1.60 1.16 -7.56
N ALA A 36 1.72 0.51 -8.73
CA ALA A 36 2.80 0.78 -9.68
C ALA A 36 2.77 2.21 -10.21
N LYS A 37 1.58 2.72 -10.60
CA LYS A 37 1.41 4.11 -11.06
C LYS A 37 1.72 5.10 -9.95
N PHE A 38 1.31 4.81 -8.72
CA PHE A 38 1.53 5.69 -7.58
C PHE A 38 3.03 5.83 -7.28
N ILE A 39 3.78 4.73 -7.25
CA ILE A 39 5.25 4.76 -7.13
C ILE A 39 5.86 5.64 -8.23
N ALA A 40 5.45 5.42 -9.49
CA ALA A 40 5.98 6.20 -10.61
C ALA A 40 5.70 7.71 -10.46
N LEU A 41 4.51 8.09 -9.99
CA LEU A 41 4.16 9.49 -9.74
C LEU A 41 5.02 10.09 -8.61
N ILE A 42 5.21 9.37 -7.50
CA ILE A 42 6.05 9.85 -6.39
C ILE A 42 7.47 10.14 -6.88
N LEU A 43 8.04 9.25 -7.70
CA LEU A 43 9.41 9.36 -8.18
C LEU A 43 9.62 10.43 -9.28
N ASN A 44 8.58 10.76 -10.06
CA ASN A 44 8.72 11.67 -11.22
C ASN A 44 8.06 13.04 -11.03
N SER A 45 7.00 13.14 -10.23
CA SER A 45 6.19 14.35 -10.05
C SER A 45 6.34 14.99 -8.67
N GLY A 46 7.01 14.31 -7.74
CA GLY A 46 7.11 14.74 -6.34
C GLY A 46 5.99 14.18 -5.46
N PHE A 47 6.30 14.02 -4.18
CA PHE A 47 5.47 13.23 -3.27
C PHE A 47 4.07 13.85 -3.03
N LEU A 48 3.98 15.15 -2.73
CA LEU A 48 2.68 15.80 -2.47
C LEU A 48 1.75 15.76 -3.69
N GLN A 49 2.26 16.10 -4.87
CA GLN A 49 1.46 16.06 -6.11
C GLN A 49 0.98 14.64 -6.43
N ALA A 50 1.83 13.64 -6.17
CA ALA A 50 1.44 12.25 -6.33
C ALA A 50 0.34 11.84 -5.33
N MET A 51 0.43 12.26 -4.08
CA MET A 51 -0.59 11.99 -3.06
C MET A 51 -1.94 12.62 -3.42
N ASP A 52 -1.96 13.87 -3.91
CA ASP A 52 -3.20 14.56 -4.32
C ASP A 52 -3.84 13.86 -5.54
N PHE A 53 -3.04 13.51 -6.53
CA PHE A 53 -3.52 12.78 -7.70
C PHE A 53 -4.04 11.39 -7.32
N ALA A 54 -3.33 10.68 -6.44
CA ALA A 54 -3.69 9.33 -6.03
C ALA A 54 -5.01 9.29 -5.26
N GLY A 55 -5.29 10.28 -4.42
CA GLY A 55 -6.58 10.39 -3.71
C GLY A 55 -7.80 10.45 -4.64
N THR A 56 -7.62 10.91 -5.88
CA THR A 56 -8.73 11.02 -6.85
C THR A 56 -8.72 9.93 -7.93
N LYS A 57 -7.54 9.48 -8.37
CA LYS A 57 -7.39 8.57 -9.52
C LYS A 57 -6.89 7.18 -9.16
N LEU A 58 -6.27 7.00 -8.00
CA LEU A 58 -5.66 5.74 -7.53
C LEU A 58 -6.20 5.37 -6.15
N ASN A 59 -7.51 5.60 -5.93
CA ASN A 59 -8.15 5.58 -4.61
C ASN A 59 -7.92 4.27 -3.83
N GLY A 60 -7.90 3.11 -4.50
CA GLY A 60 -7.68 1.83 -3.83
C GLY A 60 -6.30 1.75 -3.18
N ALA A 61 -5.24 2.06 -3.93
CA ALA A 61 -3.88 2.09 -3.39
C ALA A 61 -3.68 3.24 -2.39
N PHE A 62 -4.30 4.39 -2.62
CA PHE A 62 -4.22 5.55 -1.73
C PHE A 62 -4.86 5.29 -0.36
N VAL A 63 -6.05 4.70 -0.32
CA VAL A 63 -6.73 4.35 0.94
C VAL A 63 -5.89 3.33 1.72
N ILE A 64 -5.35 2.31 1.05
CA ILE A 64 -4.51 1.30 1.71
C ILE A 64 -3.22 1.94 2.27
N LEU A 65 -2.60 2.87 1.55
CA LEU A 65 -1.43 3.61 2.04
C LEU A 65 -1.77 4.48 3.25
N ASN A 66 -2.92 5.15 3.26
CA ASN A 66 -3.37 5.91 4.44
C ASN A 66 -3.59 4.98 5.64
N ASN A 67 -4.20 3.82 5.44
CA ASN A 67 -4.36 2.82 6.50
C ASN A 67 -3.01 2.34 7.04
N TRP A 68 -2.02 2.16 6.16
CA TRP A 68 -0.65 1.84 6.57
C TRP A 68 -0.05 2.95 7.44
N PHE A 69 -0.21 4.22 7.05
CA PHE A 69 0.29 5.36 7.81
C PHE A 69 -0.42 5.57 9.14
N ALA A 70 -1.68 5.12 9.24
CA ALA A 70 -2.48 5.15 10.45
C ALA A 70 -2.17 3.99 11.43
N GLU A 71 -1.40 2.99 11.01
CA GLU A 71 -1.08 1.84 11.86
C GLU A 71 -0.22 2.27 13.06
N ASP A 72 -0.80 2.15 14.25
CA ASP A 72 -0.21 2.62 15.50
C ASP A 72 0.51 1.51 16.28
N ASP A 73 0.28 0.25 15.89
CA ASP A 73 0.97 -0.87 16.51
C ASP A 73 2.47 -0.83 16.21
N LYS A 74 3.30 -0.70 17.25
CA LYS A 74 4.76 -0.67 17.13
C LYS A 74 5.34 -1.96 16.54
N GLU A 75 4.63 -3.09 16.66
CA GLU A 75 5.06 -4.37 16.12
C GLU A 75 4.75 -4.51 14.62
N THR A 76 3.77 -3.76 14.09
CA THR A 76 3.28 -3.95 12.73
C THR A 76 3.25 -2.70 11.86
N GLY A 77 3.36 -1.49 12.42
CA GLY A 77 3.24 -0.22 11.72
C GLY A 77 4.55 0.44 11.26
N PRO A 78 4.47 1.59 10.56
CA PRO A 78 5.60 2.24 9.89
C PRO A 78 6.51 3.10 10.79
N GLU A 79 6.22 3.15 12.10
CA GLU A 79 6.99 3.93 13.09
C GLU A 79 7.09 5.44 12.76
N LEU A 80 6.08 5.98 12.05
CA LEU A 80 5.96 7.41 11.74
C LEU A 80 5.57 8.21 12.98
N SER A 81 5.81 9.52 12.92
CA SER A 81 5.44 10.45 13.98
C SER A 81 3.93 10.51 14.19
N GLU A 82 3.54 10.78 15.44
CA GLU A 82 2.15 10.83 15.84
C GLU A 82 1.27 11.84 15.08
N PRO A 83 1.77 13.03 14.68
CA PRO A 83 1.01 13.94 13.85
C PRO A 83 0.68 13.36 12.46
N ILE A 84 1.58 12.57 11.85
CA ILE A 84 1.33 11.91 10.57
C ILE A 84 0.25 10.85 10.73
N LYS A 85 0.37 9.99 11.75
CA LYS A 85 -0.63 8.94 12.00
C LYS A 85 -2.02 9.53 12.21
N LYS A 86 -2.14 10.55 13.06
CA LYS A 86 -3.41 11.24 13.31
C LYS A 86 -3.98 11.87 12.04
N ALA A 87 -3.14 12.47 11.20
CA ALA A 87 -3.58 13.03 9.93
C ALA A 87 -4.07 11.94 8.95
N ALA A 88 -3.41 10.78 8.92
CA ALA A 88 -3.86 9.64 8.13
C ALA A 88 -5.23 9.11 8.59
N VAL A 89 -5.43 8.95 9.90
CA VAL A 89 -6.74 8.56 10.49
C VAL A 89 -7.83 9.56 10.14
N ASN A 90 -7.52 10.86 10.18
CA ASN A 90 -8.49 11.93 9.96
C ASN A 90 -8.69 12.28 8.48
N GLY A 91 -8.02 11.59 7.54
CA GLY A 91 -8.09 11.90 6.11
C GLY A 91 -7.45 13.24 5.72
N THR A 92 -6.61 13.82 6.58
CA THR A 92 -5.92 15.10 6.36
C THR A 92 -4.42 14.94 6.12
N LEU A 93 -3.96 13.72 5.76
CA LEU A 93 -2.54 13.40 5.58
C LEU A 93 -1.82 14.34 4.61
N ASN A 94 -2.39 14.62 3.44
CA ASN A 94 -1.75 15.47 2.44
C ASN A 94 -1.53 16.91 2.95
N GLN A 95 -2.52 17.48 3.63
CA GLN A 95 -2.39 18.77 4.29
C GLN A 95 -1.27 18.73 5.32
N LYS A 96 -1.23 17.67 6.16
CA LYS A 96 -0.19 17.55 7.18
C LYS A 96 1.22 17.40 6.59
N LEU A 97 1.36 16.68 5.48
CA LEU A 97 2.62 16.53 4.75
C LEU A 97 3.07 17.86 4.12
N ALA A 98 2.15 18.74 3.72
CA ALA A 98 2.48 20.05 3.19
C ALA A 98 2.92 21.05 4.28
N GLU A 99 2.41 20.89 5.50
CA GLU A 99 2.71 21.70 6.68
C GLU A 99 3.87 21.14 7.53
N LEU A 100 4.59 20.13 7.04
CA LEU A 100 5.61 19.42 7.81
C LEU A 100 6.92 20.19 7.78
N ASP A 101 7.25 20.84 8.89
CA ASP A 101 8.52 21.58 9.05
C ASP A 101 9.75 20.64 9.07
N ASP A 102 9.56 19.38 9.49
CA ASP A 102 10.61 18.37 9.51
C ASP A 102 10.77 17.70 8.14
N ILE A 103 11.76 18.17 7.38
CA ILE A 103 12.10 17.63 6.06
C ILE A 103 12.55 16.15 6.10
N ASN A 104 13.10 15.68 7.22
CA ASN A 104 13.52 14.28 7.33
C ASN A 104 12.32 13.38 7.50
N GLU A 105 11.33 13.80 8.29
CA GLU A 105 10.07 13.07 8.45
C GLU A 105 9.26 13.07 7.15
N TYR A 106 9.25 14.18 6.40
CA TYR A 106 8.68 14.22 5.05
C TYR A 106 9.36 13.22 4.10
N ARG A 107 10.70 13.21 4.06
CA ARG A 107 11.46 12.27 3.23
C ARG A 107 11.22 10.82 3.65
N ARG A 108 11.15 10.56 4.96
CA ARG A 108 10.86 9.25 5.52
C ARG A 108 9.48 8.77 5.09
N ALA A 109 8.45 9.62 5.17
CA ALA A 109 7.12 9.32 4.69
C ALA A 109 7.11 8.99 3.18
N MET A 110 7.79 9.79 2.35
CA MET A 110 7.93 9.51 0.91
C MET A 110 8.57 8.14 0.65
N GLN A 111 9.70 7.85 1.31
CA GLN A 111 10.42 6.59 1.15
C GLN A 111 9.58 5.40 1.63
N GLU A 112 8.87 5.58 2.74
CA GLU A 112 7.96 4.58 3.28
C GLU A 112 6.79 4.31 2.33
N SER A 113 6.20 5.34 1.71
CA SER A 113 5.18 5.16 0.69
C SER A 113 5.69 4.32 -0.48
N VAL A 114 6.88 4.63 -1.01
CA VAL A 114 7.46 3.86 -2.12
C VAL A 114 7.74 2.40 -1.72
N ALA A 115 8.34 2.18 -0.55
CA ALA A 115 8.65 0.84 -0.06
C ALA A 115 7.38 0.00 0.17
N PHE A 116 6.39 0.56 0.86
CA PHE A 116 5.12 -0.11 1.15
C PHE A 116 4.32 -0.39 -0.13
N LEU A 117 4.18 0.60 -1.02
CA LEU A 117 3.50 0.40 -2.32
C LEU A 117 4.21 -0.67 -3.16
N GLY A 118 5.53 -0.82 -3.02
CA GLY A 118 6.30 -1.90 -3.63
C GLY A 118 5.85 -3.28 -3.15
N TRP A 119 5.67 -3.44 -1.83
CA TRP A 119 5.11 -4.65 -1.23
C TRP A 119 3.66 -4.87 -1.64
N LEU A 120 2.81 -3.85 -1.59
CA LEU A 120 1.41 -3.94 -2.01
C LEU A 120 1.27 -4.40 -3.47
N LYS A 121 2.06 -3.81 -4.37
CA LYS A 121 2.16 -4.24 -5.77
C LYS A 121 2.53 -5.72 -5.88
N SER A 122 3.56 -6.16 -5.16
CA SER A 122 4.04 -7.55 -5.19
C SER A 122 2.99 -8.54 -4.66
N LYS A 123 2.34 -8.24 -3.53
CA LYS A 123 1.31 -9.11 -2.95
C LYS A 123 0.06 -9.16 -3.83
N ALA A 124 -0.34 -8.03 -4.42
CA ALA A 124 -1.46 -7.98 -5.36
C ALA A 124 -1.19 -8.80 -6.63
N GLU A 125 0.04 -8.79 -7.16
CA GLU A 125 0.42 -9.66 -8.29
C GLU A 125 0.35 -11.15 -7.90
N GLY A 126 0.88 -11.51 -6.74
CA GLY A 126 0.78 -12.89 -6.24
C GLY A 126 -0.67 -13.35 -6.10
N LYS A 127 -1.56 -12.49 -5.59
CA LYS A 127 -2.99 -12.78 -5.47
C LYS A 127 -3.67 -12.95 -6.83
N LYS A 128 -3.35 -12.08 -7.79
CA LYS A 128 -3.85 -12.18 -9.17
C LYS A 128 -3.49 -13.55 -9.78
N MET A 129 -2.22 -13.95 -9.70
CA MET A 129 -1.75 -15.25 -10.20
C MET A 129 -2.46 -16.44 -9.52
N GLU A 130 -2.67 -16.37 -8.20
CA GLU A 130 -3.43 -17.38 -7.45
C GLU A 130 -4.87 -17.54 -7.99
N LEU A 131 -5.56 -16.42 -8.23
CA LEU A 131 -6.93 -16.40 -8.72
C LEU A 131 -7.03 -16.85 -10.19
N GLU A 132 -6.06 -16.50 -11.03
CA GLU A 132 -5.95 -16.98 -12.42
C GLU A 132 -5.81 -18.51 -12.47
N ASN A 133 -4.94 -19.09 -11.63
CA ASN A 133 -4.74 -20.54 -11.57
C ASN A 133 -5.99 -21.29 -11.11
N LYS A 134 -6.77 -20.72 -10.18
CA LYS A 134 -8.05 -21.31 -9.72
C LYS A 134 -9.11 -21.35 -10.82
N GLN A 135 -9.20 -20.32 -11.67
CA GLN A 135 -10.12 -20.29 -12.80
C GLN A 135 -9.71 -21.29 -13.91
N GLY A 136 -8.41 -21.46 -14.16
CA GLY A 136 -7.89 -22.45 -15.10
C GLY A 136 -8.21 -23.91 -14.70
N ASN A 137 -8.13 -24.23 -13.40
CA ASN A 137 -8.44 -25.58 -12.91
C ASN A 137 -9.93 -25.95 -12.94
N HIS A 138 -10.84 -24.97 -12.93
CA HIS A 138 -12.28 -25.23 -13.05
C HIS A 138 -12.76 -25.39 -14.51
N SER A 139 -11.99 -24.91 -15.48
CA SER A 139 -12.31 -25.05 -16.91
C SER A 139 -11.79 -26.36 -17.52
N GLY A 140 -10.78 -26.99 -16.92
CA GLY A 140 -10.22 -28.28 -17.38
C GLY A 140 -10.95 -29.54 -16.92
N ASN A 141 -11.97 -29.45 -16.05
CA ASN A 141 -12.63 -30.61 -15.44
C ASN A 141 -14.03 -30.93 -16.02
N LYS A 142 -14.31 -30.44 -17.23
CA LYS A 142 -15.58 -30.71 -17.96
C LYS A 142 -15.42 -31.61 -19.19
N GLU A 143 -14.21 -32.10 -19.48
CA GLU A 143 -13.96 -33.02 -20.60
C GLU A 143 -13.20 -34.26 -20.12
N THR A 144 -13.91 -35.18 -19.45
CA THR A 144 -13.56 -36.62 -19.37
C THR A 144 -14.82 -37.43 -19.17
#